data_AF-A0A5B0RN62-F1
#
_entry.id   AF-A0A5B0RN62-F1
#
_cell.length_a   1.000
_cell.length_b   1.000
_cell.length_c   1.000
_cell.angle_alpha   90.00
_cell.angle_beta   90.00
_cell.angle_gamma   90.00
#
_symmetry.space_group_name_H-M   'P 1'
#
loop_
_entity.id
_entity.type
_entity.pdbx_description
1 polymer ?
#
loop_
_entity_poly.entity_id
_entity_poly.type
_entity_poly.pdbx_seq_one_letter_code
_entity_poly.pdbx_strand_id
1 'polypeptide(L)'
;MHNFFSETGWLFDSFEKVEARLMRKSTFTLFPSIPSLATHLGNNVQQNLRNRKPFFRKRVPGQLIAFGSIEDDHLPFLREGVPILHLIAAPFPQVWHTIHDDRSALDLQTILEWSLISQVAVVQYLGLETFLDGYLSGRRDELQKYKIMKLRDK
;
A
#
# COMPACT_ATOMS: atom_id res chain seq x y z
N MET A 1 3.78 -11.39 -0.84
CA MET A 1 3.77 -11.19 -2.30
C MET A 1 5.12 -11.54 -2.86
N HIS A 2 5.07 -12.22 -4.00
CA HIS A 2 6.21 -12.63 -4.77
C HIS A 2 6.20 -11.88 -6.10
N ASN A 3 7.39 -11.68 -6.66
CA ASN A 3 7.49 -11.23 -8.04
C ASN A 3 7.30 -12.44 -8.96
N PHE A 4 6.27 -12.43 -9.79
CA PHE A 4 5.98 -13.51 -10.75
C PHE A 4 6.54 -13.24 -12.15
N PHE A 5 6.77 -11.97 -12.49
CA PHE A 5 7.21 -11.53 -13.82
C PHE A 5 8.49 -10.71 -13.69
N SER A 6 9.55 -11.10 -14.38
CA SER A 6 10.85 -10.40 -14.33
C SER A 6 10.77 -8.98 -14.92
N GLU A 7 10.01 -8.83 -16.00
CA GLU A 7 9.88 -7.60 -16.79
C GLU A 7 9.37 -6.41 -15.98
N THR A 8 8.35 -6.62 -15.14
CA THR A 8 7.79 -5.59 -14.25
C THR A 8 8.41 -5.61 -12.86
N GLY A 9 9.54 -6.29 -12.69
CA GLY A 9 10.19 -6.43 -11.38
C GLY A 9 10.67 -5.10 -10.80
N TRP A 10 10.98 -4.11 -11.64
CA TRP A 10 11.29 -2.75 -11.18
C TRP A 10 10.08 -2.07 -10.52
N LEU A 11 8.86 -2.33 -11.01
CA LEU A 11 7.64 -1.80 -10.44
C LEU A 11 7.29 -2.53 -9.14
N PHE A 12 7.50 -3.85 -9.10
CA PHE A 12 7.42 -4.62 -7.87
C PHE A 12 8.36 -4.08 -6.78
N ASP A 13 9.61 -3.79 -7.14
CA ASP A 13 10.59 -3.18 -6.21
C ASP A 13 10.16 -1.78 -5.75
N SER A 14 9.41 -1.04 -6.59
CA SER A 14 8.84 0.26 -6.20
C SER A 14 7.85 0.09 -5.04
N PHE A 15 6.91 -0.85 -5.14
CA PHE A 15 5.97 -1.17 -4.06
C PHE A 15 6.70 -1.64 -2.78
N GLU A 16 7.70 -2.52 -2.92
CA GLU A 16 8.51 -2.99 -1.79
C GLU A 16 9.21 -1.81 -1.08
N LYS A 17 9.84 -0.90 -1.83
CA LYS A 17 10.52 0.28 -1.27
C LYS A 17 9.54 1.22 -0.58
N VAL A 18 8.34 1.40 -1.13
CA VAL A 18 7.27 2.19 -0.52
C VAL A 18 6.86 1.58 0.82
N GLU A 19 6.59 0.28 0.88
CA GLU A 19 6.29 -0.42 2.12
C GLU A 19 7.39 -0.22 3.16
N ALA A 20 8.65 -0.51 2.79
CA ALA A 20 9.79 -0.40 3.69
C ALA A 20 9.97 1.03 4.22
N ARG A 21 9.70 2.06 3.40
CA ARG A 21 9.76 3.47 3.80
C ARG A 21 8.64 3.84 4.77
N LEU A 22 7.40 3.43 4.50
CA LEU A 22 6.24 3.71 5.37
C LEU A 22 6.39 3.02 6.73
N MET A 23 6.91 1.79 6.75
CA MET A 23 7.24 1.08 7.99
C MET A 23 8.30 1.83 8.81
N ARG A 24 9.41 2.23 8.17
CA ARG A 24 10.52 2.93 8.85
C ARG A 24 10.10 4.26 9.45
N LYS A 25 9.16 4.97 8.78
CA LYS A 25 8.60 6.23 9.26
C LYS A 25 7.43 6.05 10.24
N SER A 26 7.10 4.82 10.61
CA SER A 26 5.95 4.48 11.46
C SER A 26 4.63 5.09 10.96
N THR A 27 4.47 5.30 9.65
CA THR A 27 3.29 6.01 9.11
C THR A 27 1.99 5.25 9.40
N PHE A 28 2.04 3.93 9.47
CA PHE A 28 0.89 3.10 9.81
C PHE A 28 0.40 3.27 11.27
N THR A 29 1.24 3.78 12.18
CA THR A 29 0.80 4.09 13.55
C THR A 29 -0.07 5.35 13.61
N LEU A 30 -0.26 6.05 12.49
CA LEU A 30 -1.15 7.20 12.40
C LEU A 30 -2.61 6.79 12.23
N PHE A 31 -2.93 5.58 11.75
CA PHE A 31 -4.33 5.17 11.56
C PHE A 31 -5.18 5.21 12.84
N PRO A 32 -4.68 4.74 14.01
CA PRO A 32 -5.40 4.87 15.28
C PRO A 32 -5.63 6.31 15.75
N SER A 33 -4.90 7.28 15.19
CA SER A 33 -5.12 8.71 15.49
C SER A 33 -6.28 9.32 14.72
N ILE A 34 -6.83 8.60 13.74
CA ILE A 34 -7.99 9.02 12.93
C ILE A 34 -9.24 8.42 13.59
N PRO A 35 -10.11 9.21 14.25
CA PRO A 35 -11.20 8.67 15.08
C PRO A 35 -12.15 7.73 14.34
N SER A 36 -12.46 8.01 13.06
CA SER A 36 -13.32 7.16 12.23
C SER A 36 -12.72 5.79 11.94
N LEU A 37 -11.39 5.68 11.90
CA LEU A 37 -10.68 4.42 11.68
C LEU A 37 -10.36 3.71 13.01
N ALA A 38 -9.99 4.48 14.05
CA ALA A 38 -9.61 3.97 15.35
C ALA A 38 -10.67 3.06 15.98
N THR A 39 -11.95 3.39 15.82
CA THR A 39 -13.08 2.60 16.32
C THR A 39 -13.17 1.20 15.73
N HIS A 40 -12.59 0.98 14.55
CA HIS A 40 -12.61 -0.29 13.84
C HIS A 40 -11.25 -1.01 13.88
N LEU A 41 -10.23 -0.39 14.47
CA LEU A 41 -8.90 -0.96 14.64
C LEU A 41 -8.79 -1.66 16.00
N GLY A 42 -8.07 -2.78 16.03
CA GLY A 42 -7.86 -3.53 17.28
C GLY A 42 -6.98 -2.79 18.29
N ASN A 43 -7.11 -3.13 19.58
CA ASN A 43 -6.37 -2.48 20.66
C ASN A 43 -4.83 -2.65 20.59
N ASN A 44 -4.34 -3.63 19.82
CA ASN A 44 -2.92 -4.02 19.77
C ASN A 44 -2.20 -3.61 18.46
N VAL A 45 -2.73 -2.62 17.70
CA VAL A 45 -2.18 -2.19 16.40
C VAL A 45 -0.68 -1.93 16.45
N GLN A 46 -0.17 -1.23 17.47
CA GLN A 46 1.27 -0.92 17.58
C GLN A 46 2.14 -2.17 17.76
N GLN A 47 1.68 -3.16 18.54
CA GLN A 47 2.42 -4.41 18.72
C GLN A 47 2.36 -5.27 17.45
N ASN A 48 1.19 -5.32 16.80
CA ASN A 48 1.00 -6.02 15.52
C ASN A 48 1.92 -5.44 14.44
N LEU A 49 2.04 -4.11 14.35
CA LEU A 49 2.93 -3.42 13.41
C LEU A 49 4.41 -3.73 13.62
N ARG A 50 4.85 -3.92 14.87
CA ARG A 50 6.25 -4.25 15.18
C ARG A 50 6.61 -5.68 14.77
N ASN A 51 5.66 -6.60 14.91
CA ASN A 51 5.88 -8.03 14.69
C ASN A 51 5.42 -8.50 13.30
N ARG A 52 4.81 -7.62 12.49
CA ARG A 52 4.32 -8.02 11.16
C ARG A 52 5.46 -8.35 10.21
N LYS A 53 5.21 -9.32 9.35
CA LYS A 53 6.07 -9.60 8.19
C LYS A 53 5.73 -8.61 7.07
N PRO A 54 6.73 -8.12 6.30
CA PRO A 54 6.46 -7.31 5.11
C PRO A 54 5.55 -8.05 4.11
N PHE A 55 4.70 -7.31 3.43
CA PHE A 55 3.89 -7.84 2.33
C PHE A 55 4.78 -8.28 1.17
N PHE A 56 5.78 -7.49 0.81
CA PHE A 56 6.63 -7.74 -0.35
C PHE A 56 7.89 -8.51 0.04
N ARG A 57 8.15 -9.64 -0.65
CA ARG A 57 9.43 -10.32 -0.53
C ARG A 57 10.45 -9.64 -1.42
N LYS A 58 11.56 -9.18 -0.84
CA LYS A 58 12.68 -8.61 -1.59
C LYS A 58 13.16 -9.57 -2.67
N ARG A 59 13.30 -9.09 -3.90
CA ARG A 59 13.90 -9.86 -4.98
C ARG A 59 15.39 -10.02 -4.72
N VAL A 60 15.88 -11.25 -4.83
CA VAL A 60 17.32 -11.56 -4.74
C VAL A 60 17.82 -11.89 -6.14
N PRO A 61 18.92 -11.28 -6.61
CA PRO A 61 19.52 -11.63 -7.89
C PRO A 61 19.83 -13.14 -7.96
N GLY A 62 19.48 -13.79 -9.06
CA GLY A 62 19.68 -15.23 -9.25
C GLY A 62 18.70 -16.14 -8.51
N GLN A 63 17.76 -15.60 -7.73
CA GLN A 63 16.66 -16.39 -7.18
C GLN A 63 15.68 -16.76 -8.29
N LEU A 64 15.31 -18.04 -8.35
CA LEU A 64 14.29 -18.52 -9.28
C LEU A 64 13.00 -17.74 -9.04
N ILE A 65 12.55 -17.06 -10.09
CA ILE A 65 11.22 -16.47 -10.13
C ILE A 65 10.25 -17.63 -10.23
N ALA A 66 9.23 -17.64 -9.36
CA ALA A 66 8.10 -18.56 -9.52
C ALA A 66 7.35 -18.12 -10.78
N PHE A 67 7.81 -18.56 -11.96
CA PHE A 67 7.20 -18.17 -13.22
C PHE A 67 5.79 -18.74 -13.30
N GLY A 68 4.79 -17.86 -13.26
CA GLY A 68 3.49 -18.07 -13.91
C GLY A 68 2.61 -19.21 -13.41
N SER A 69 2.75 -19.70 -12.17
CA SER A 69 1.90 -20.80 -11.69
C SER A 69 0.48 -20.38 -11.31
N ILE A 70 0.20 -19.08 -11.31
CA ILE A 70 -1.11 -18.55 -10.90
C ILE A 70 -1.78 -17.98 -12.13
N GLU A 71 -2.80 -18.69 -12.59
CA GLU A 71 -3.70 -18.26 -13.65
C GLU A 71 -4.73 -17.30 -13.07
N ASP A 72 -4.93 -16.17 -13.75
CA ASP A 72 -5.89 -15.13 -13.37
C ASP A 72 -6.22 -14.28 -14.62
N ASP A 73 -7.02 -13.23 -14.48
CA ASP A 73 -7.52 -12.38 -15.57
C ASP A 73 -6.43 -11.72 -16.45
N HIS A 74 -5.17 -11.72 -16.01
CA HIS A 74 -4.04 -11.17 -16.76
C HIS A 74 -3.61 -12.02 -17.96
N LEU A 75 -4.00 -13.30 -18.05
CA LEU A 75 -3.49 -14.21 -19.09
C LEU A 75 -3.73 -13.74 -20.53
N PRO A 76 -4.92 -13.23 -20.91
CA PRO A 76 -5.13 -12.71 -22.26
C PRO A 76 -4.20 -11.52 -22.58
N PHE A 77 -3.99 -10.62 -21.62
CA PHE A 77 -3.09 -9.46 -21.80
C PHE A 77 -1.63 -9.89 -21.92
N LEU A 78 -1.20 -10.86 -21.12
CA LEU A 78 0.14 -11.42 -21.19
C LEU A 78 0.41 -12.04 -22.57
N ARG A 79 -0.56 -12.75 -23.17
CA ARG A 79 -0.43 -13.33 -24.52
C ARG A 79 -0.27 -12.26 -25.60
N GLU A 80 -0.86 -11.10 -25.42
CA GLU A 80 -0.73 -9.94 -26.31
C GLU A 80 0.52 -9.08 -25.99
N GLY A 81 1.41 -9.54 -25.11
CA GLY A 81 2.68 -8.87 -24.81
C GLY A 81 2.56 -7.68 -23.86
N VAL A 82 1.45 -7.55 -23.11
CA VAL A 82 1.32 -6.52 -22.08
C VAL A 82 2.17 -6.90 -20.85
N PRO A 83 3.08 -6.02 -20.36
CA PRO A 83 3.84 -6.30 -19.15
C PRO A 83 2.93 -6.37 -17.90
N ILE A 84 3.01 -7.46 -17.14
CA ILE A 84 2.11 -7.73 -16.01
C ILE A 84 2.80 -7.59 -14.65
N LEU A 85 2.34 -6.65 -13.83
CA LEU A 85 2.58 -6.69 -12.38
C LEU A 85 1.41 -7.43 -11.70
N HIS A 86 1.63 -8.67 -11.28
CA HIS A 86 0.61 -9.48 -10.61
C HIS A 86 0.75 -9.41 -9.08
N LEU A 87 -0.07 -8.57 -8.44
CA LEU A 87 -0.07 -8.35 -6.98
C LEU A 87 -1.05 -9.29 -6.27
N ILE A 88 -0.71 -10.57 -6.21
CA ILE A 88 -1.52 -11.61 -5.54
C ILE A 88 -0.76 -12.22 -4.35
N ALA A 89 -1.52 -12.65 -3.32
CA ALA A 89 -0.96 -13.36 -2.18
C ALA A 89 -0.54 -14.78 -2.61
N ALA A 90 0.64 -15.22 -2.18
CA ALA A 90 1.09 -16.60 -2.33
C ALA A 90 1.85 -16.98 -1.04
N PRO A 91 1.37 -17.97 -0.26
CA PRO A 91 0.13 -18.75 -0.47
C PRO A 91 -1.15 -17.88 -0.44
N PHE A 92 -2.23 -18.40 -1.02
CA PHE A 92 -3.55 -17.76 -0.92
C PHE A 92 -4.05 -17.72 0.53
N PRO A 93 -4.98 -16.80 0.88
CA PRO A 93 -5.65 -16.81 2.17
C PRO A 93 -6.27 -18.18 2.46
N GLN A 94 -6.22 -18.62 3.72
CA GLN A 94 -6.76 -19.93 4.11
C GLN A 94 -8.27 -20.08 3.87
N VAL A 95 -8.98 -18.94 3.79
CA VAL A 95 -10.42 -18.89 3.52
C VAL A 95 -10.76 -18.89 2.03
N TRP A 96 -9.77 -18.77 1.13
CA TRP A 96 -10.01 -18.71 -0.32
C TRP A 96 -10.80 -19.93 -0.81
N HIS A 97 -11.82 -19.68 -1.64
CA HIS A 97 -12.77 -20.70 -2.13
C HIS A 97 -13.53 -21.46 -1.02
N THR A 98 -13.73 -20.83 0.15
CA THR A 98 -14.60 -21.34 1.20
C THR A 98 -15.72 -20.36 1.49
N ILE A 99 -16.78 -20.81 2.18
CA ILE A 99 -17.86 -19.93 2.64
C ILE A 99 -17.38 -18.91 3.69
N HIS A 100 -16.20 -19.12 4.28
CA HIS A 100 -15.60 -18.22 5.26
C HIS A 100 -14.85 -17.05 4.60
N ASP A 101 -14.78 -16.98 3.27
CA ASP A 101 -14.33 -15.78 2.56
C ASP A 101 -15.44 -14.72 2.58
N ASP A 102 -15.68 -14.17 3.77
CA ASP A 102 -16.70 -13.19 4.06
C ASP A 102 -16.12 -11.95 4.76
N ARG A 103 -16.98 -11.01 5.16
CA ARG A 103 -16.57 -9.78 5.83
C ARG A 103 -15.75 -10.03 7.10
N SER A 104 -15.99 -11.12 7.82
CA SER A 104 -15.29 -11.43 9.07
C SER A 104 -13.83 -11.85 8.85
N ALA A 105 -13.47 -12.31 7.65
CA ALA A 105 -12.10 -12.63 7.28
C ALA A 105 -11.24 -11.39 6.93
N LEU A 106 -11.85 -10.22 6.80
CA LEU A 106 -11.15 -8.98 6.45
C LEU A 106 -10.40 -8.40 7.65
N ASP A 107 -9.10 -8.15 7.49
CA ASP A 107 -8.30 -7.39 8.44
C ASP A 107 -8.19 -5.92 8.01
N LEU A 108 -8.88 -5.02 8.73
CA LEU A 108 -8.95 -3.61 8.36
C LEU A 108 -7.57 -2.93 8.38
N GLN A 109 -6.70 -3.30 9.33
CA GLN A 109 -5.35 -2.76 9.40
C GLN A 109 -4.57 -3.10 8.11
N THR A 110 -4.60 -4.36 7.67
CA THR A 110 -3.99 -4.81 6.42
C THR A 110 -4.53 -4.03 5.23
N ILE A 111 -5.86 -3.84 5.14
CA ILE A 111 -6.49 -3.09 4.03
C ILE A 111 -5.98 -1.64 3.98
N LEU A 112 -5.93 -0.95 5.13
CA LEU A 112 -5.46 0.44 5.20
C LEU A 112 -3.99 0.57 4.83
N GLU A 113 -3.14 -0.35 5.30
CA GLU A 113 -1.74 -0.39 4.93
C GLU A 113 -1.56 -0.59 3.43
N TRP A 114 -2.33 -1.52 2.85
CA TRP A 114 -2.30 -1.83 1.42
C TRP A 114 -2.73 -0.65 0.56
N SER A 115 -3.81 0.02 0.98
CA SER A 115 -4.33 1.22 0.32
C SER A 115 -3.28 2.33 0.32
N LEU A 116 -2.63 2.58 1.45
CA LEU A 116 -1.59 3.61 1.53
C LEU A 116 -0.35 3.26 0.70
N ILE A 117 0.11 2.02 0.74
CA ILE A 117 1.24 1.56 -0.09
C ILE A 117 0.92 1.78 -1.57
N SER A 118 -0.28 1.40 -2.01
CA SER A 118 -0.70 1.52 -3.41
C SER A 118 -0.83 2.95 -3.87
N GLN A 119 -1.45 3.81 -3.06
CA GLN A 119 -1.57 5.23 -3.37
C GLN A 119 -0.20 5.87 -3.54
N VAL A 120 0.71 5.63 -2.60
CA VAL A 120 2.07 6.17 -2.69
C VAL A 120 2.80 5.59 -3.89
N ALA A 121 2.74 4.28 -4.14
CA ALA A 121 3.40 3.65 -5.28
C ALA A 121 2.91 4.20 -6.63
N VAL A 122 1.59 4.40 -6.80
CA VAL A 122 1.02 4.97 -8.02
C VAL A 122 1.40 6.44 -8.19
N VAL A 123 1.34 7.24 -7.12
CA VAL A 123 1.80 8.64 -7.14
C VAL A 123 3.25 8.73 -7.61
N GLN A 124 4.12 7.85 -7.10
CA GLN A 124 5.52 7.83 -7.51
C GLN A 124 5.72 7.34 -8.94
N TYR A 125 4.97 6.32 -9.36
CA TYR A 125 5.04 5.80 -10.71
C TYR A 125 4.65 6.87 -11.76
N LEU A 126 3.66 7.69 -11.44
CA LEU A 126 3.19 8.78 -12.29
C LEU A 126 4.00 10.09 -12.15
N GLY A 127 4.98 10.16 -11.24
CA GLY A 127 5.79 11.35 -11.01
C GLY A 127 5.02 12.55 -10.42
N LEU A 128 3.97 12.28 -9.64
CA LEU A 128 3.04 13.30 -9.14
C LEU A 128 3.48 13.97 -7.83
N GLU A 129 4.69 13.71 -7.33
CA GLU A 129 5.15 14.25 -6.05
C GLU A 129 5.26 15.77 -6.07
N THR A 130 5.83 16.33 -7.14
CA THR A 130 5.98 17.78 -7.29
C THR A 130 4.64 18.50 -7.37
N PHE A 131 3.66 17.89 -8.03
CA PHE A 131 2.30 18.38 -8.10
C PHE A 131 1.65 18.42 -6.70
N LEU A 132 1.82 17.35 -5.92
CA LEU A 132 1.30 17.28 -4.55
C LEU A 132 1.98 18.28 -3.61
N ASP A 133 3.30 18.46 -3.73
CA ASP A 133 4.06 19.42 -2.92
C ASP A 133 3.55 20.85 -3.13
N GLY A 134 3.31 21.24 -4.40
CA GLY A 134 2.74 22.53 -4.75
C GLY A 134 1.30 22.71 -4.26
N TYR A 135 0.49 21.65 -4.31
CA TYR A 135 -0.88 21.69 -3.82
C TYR A 135 -0.97 21.82 -2.28
N LEU A 136 -0.11 21.08 -1.56
CA LEU A 136 -0.08 21.08 -0.11
C LEU A 136 0.52 22.36 0.47
N SER A 137 1.53 22.95 -0.19
CA SER A 137 2.08 24.25 0.22
C SER A 137 1.02 25.34 0.10
N GLY A 138 0.33 25.44 -1.04
CA GLY A 138 -0.74 26.41 -1.25
C GLY A 138 -1.87 26.29 -0.22
N ARG A 139 -2.30 25.05 0.09
CA ARG A 139 -3.32 24.83 1.12
C ARG A 139 -2.85 25.20 2.53
N ARG A 140 -1.59 24.96 2.87
CA ARG A 140 -1.04 25.33 4.17
C ARG A 140 -1.03 26.86 4.33
N ASP A 141 -0.69 27.58 3.28
CA ASP A 141 -0.68 29.05 3.25
C ASP A 141 -2.10 29.61 3.42
N GLU A 142 -3.08 29.03 2.73
CA GLU A 142 -4.51 29.38 2.91
C GLU A 142 -4.97 29.20 4.36
N LEU A 143 -4.69 28.04 4.97
CA LEU A 143 -5.08 27.76 6.35
C LEU A 143 -4.41 28.70 7.36
N GLN A 144 -3.14 29.06 7.14
CA GLN A 144 -2.47 30.07 7.97
C GLN A 144 -3.13 31.45 7.84
N LYS A 145 -3.48 31.87 6.62
CA LYS A 145 -4.18 33.13 6.37
C LYS A 145 -5.52 33.18 7.12
N TYR A 146 -6.32 32.10 7.05
CA TYR A 146 -7.58 32.00 7.80
C TYR A 146 -7.39 32.07 9.32
N LYS A 147 -6.32 31.45 9.85
CA LYS A 147 -6.00 31.48 11.28
C LYS A 147 -5.58 32.88 11.75
N ILE A 148 -4.80 33.60 10.94
CA ILE A 148 -4.41 34.99 11.19
C ILE A 148 -5.63 35.92 11.17
N MET A 149 -6.53 35.73 10.19
CA MET A 149 -7.73 36.55 10.07
C MET A 149 -8.64 36.42 11.31
N LYS A 150 -8.89 35.18 11.77
CA LYS A 150 -9.66 34.92 13.01
C LYS A 150 -9.01 35.45 14.30
N LEU A 151 -7.71 35.68 14.32
CA LEU A 151 -7.00 36.25 15.47
C LEU A 151 -7.05 37.78 15.49
N ARG A 152 -7.34 38.42 14.36
CA ARG A 152 -7.50 39.87 14.23
C ARG A 152 -8.90 40.37 14.59
N ASP A 153 -9.89 39.49 14.56
CA ASP A 153 -11.30 39.78 14.88
C ASP A 153 -11.67 39.51 16.35
N LYS A 154 -10.65 39.39 17.24
CA LYS A 154 -10.79 39.30 18.70
C LYS A 154 -10.02 40.42 19.36
#